data_AF-A0A536C8B3-F1
#
_entry.id   AF-A0A536C8B3-F1
#
_cell.length_a   1.000
_cell.length_b   1.000
_cell.length_c   1.000
_cell.angle_alpha   90.00
_cell.angle_beta   90.00
_cell.angle_gamma   90.00
#
_symmetry.space_group_name_H-M   'P 1'
#
loop_
_entity.id
_entity.type
_entity.pdbx_description
1 polymer ?
#
loop_
_entity_poly.entity_id
_entity_poly.type
_entity_poly.pdbx_seq_one_letter_code
_entity_poly.pdbx_strand_id
1 'polypeptide(L)'
;MERLVALFGTVGAKAGETDDERLRRALLVVLACLISVLAVGWGLLYIAFGESLGGAIPLAYTVLSLASIVVLTLTRRYDVFRFTQLSLMLVLPFALMVALGGFIPSSVVAAWAFFAPLGALAFASTREARRWFAGYVVLLVATGVLGGALRSANNLPAGLVGAMFVVNITGVSVVVFATLFAFVRERDKALDAVQRLFGQYLSPQIARTLLTDPRRSALGGENREVSALFADLEGFTPFTESRPPQETVNALNRYFSAVVPVIFANGGTIIQFAGDAIVAVWNAPVEQPRHALAAARTALAMQRAIEEIVRADPTLPRFRVGIATGAALVGNIGSEELRNFVAHGDAVNLAARLQTGAKAGQVVISAPTFALIRDVASVRPLGRFNVKGKSEEVEAFVLEGIADRSGLQP
;
A
#
# COMPACT_ATOMS: atom_id res chain seq x y z
N MET A 1 -2.87 18.32 -19.00
CA MET A 1 -3.65 17.08 -19.24
C MET A 1 -5.06 17.17 -18.67
N GLU A 2 -5.23 17.56 -17.41
CA GLU A 2 -6.54 17.68 -16.74
C GLU A 2 -7.57 18.53 -17.50
N ARG A 3 -7.19 19.71 -18.01
CA ARG A 3 -8.08 20.56 -18.83
C ARG A 3 -8.55 19.88 -20.12
N LEU A 4 -7.70 19.07 -20.76
CA LEU A 4 -8.06 18.34 -21.98
C LEU A 4 -8.97 17.15 -21.65
N VAL A 5 -8.67 16.41 -20.58
CA VAL A 5 -9.51 15.31 -20.09
C VAL A 5 -10.90 15.83 -19.68
N ALA A 6 -10.98 17.00 -19.04
CA ALA A 6 -12.25 17.65 -18.71
C ALA A 6 -13.04 18.05 -19.97
N LEU A 7 -12.37 18.63 -20.97
CA LEU A 7 -12.98 19.04 -22.23
C LEU A 7 -13.52 17.86 -23.04
N PHE A 8 -12.76 16.76 -23.14
CA PHE A 8 -13.14 15.56 -23.89
C PHE A 8 -13.98 14.56 -23.08
N GLY A 9 -14.12 14.76 -21.77
CA GLY A 9 -14.91 13.88 -20.90
C GLY A 9 -16.40 13.85 -21.21
N THR A 10 -16.91 14.83 -21.95
CA THR A 10 -18.31 14.94 -22.42
C THR A 10 -18.57 14.17 -23.71
N VAL A 11 -17.53 13.84 -24.48
CA VAL A 11 -17.65 13.12 -25.76
C VAL A 11 -18.13 11.70 -25.51
N GLY A 12 -19.30 11.34 -26.04
CA GLY A 12 -19.88 10.00 -25.90
C GLY A 12 -20.33 9.63 -24.48
N ALA A 13 -20.54 10.63 -23.60
CA ALA A 13 -20.96 10.43 -22.21
C ALA A 13 -22.30 9.68 -22.08
N LYS A 14 -22.38 8.81 -21.07
CA LYS A 14 -23.60 8.06 -20.69
C LYS A 14 -24.06 8.50 -19.30
N ALA A 15 -25.37 8.53 -19.09
CA ALA A 15 -25.94 8.74 -17.76
C ALA A 15 -25.62 7.54 -16.86
N GLY A 16 -25.11 7.80 -15.65
CA GLY A 16 -24.74 6.75 -14.68
C GLY A 16 -23.36 6.11 -14.91
N GLU A 17 -22.53 6.67 -15.79
CA GLU A 17 -21.15 6.20 -15.99
C GLU A 17 -20.28 6.50 -14.76
N THR A 18 -19.39 5.56 -14.42
CA THR A 18 -18.42 5.73 -13.33
C THR A 18 -17.29 6.68 -13.71
N ASP A 19 -16.63 7.29 -12.72
CA ASP A 19 -15.50 8.20 -12.97
C ASP A 19 -14.34 7.52 -13.72
N ASP A 20 -14.09 6.23 -13.46
CA ASP A 20 -13.06 5.44 -14.16
C ASP A 20 -13.42 5.22 -15.65
N GLU A 21 -14.67 4.87 -15.95
CA GLU A 21 -15.13 4.71 -17.34
C GLU A 21 -15.03 6.03 -18.12
N ARG A 22 -15.46 7.13 -17.49
CA ARG A 22 -15.35 8.48 -18.08
C ARG A 22 -13.88 8.84 -18.33
N LEU A 23 -12.99 8.56 -17.38
CA LEU A 23 -11.56 8.84 -17.49
C LEU A 23 -10.93 8.02 -18.64
N ARG A 24 -11.17 6.70 -18.69
CA ARG A 24 -10.65 5.82 -19.76
C ARG A 24 -11.12 6.25 -21.14
N ARG A 25 -12.39 6.66 -21.29
CA ARG A 25 -12.92 7.19 -22.55
C ARG A 25 -12.24 8.50 -22.93
N ALA A 26 -12.20 9.47 -22.02
CA ALA A 26 -11.61 10.78 -22.27
C ALA A 26 -10.13 10.67 -22.66
N LEU A 27 -9.36 9.83 -21.96
CA LEU A 27 -7.95 9.58 -22.26
C LEU A 27 -7.76 8.97 -23.65
N LEU A 28 -8.58 7.99 -24.04
CA LEU A 28 -8.47 7.37 -25.35
C LEU A 28 -8.86 8.34 -26.48
N VAL A 29 -9.86 9.20 -26.27
CA VAL A 29 -10.22 10.28 -27.23
C VAL A 29 -9.08 11.28 -27.37
N VAL A 30 -8.49 11.73 -26.27
CA VAL A 30 -7.32 12.63 -26.29
C VAL A 30 -6.15 11.98 -27.05
N LEU A 31 -5.86 10.72 -26.76
CA LEU A 31 -4.80 9.97 -27.44
C LEU A 31 -5.07 9.85 -28.94
N ALA A 32 -6.31 9.52 -29.33
CA ALA A 32 -6.73 9.43 -30.73
C ALA A 32 -6.53 10.77 -31.48
N CYS A 33 -6.89 11.89 -30.86
CA CYS A 33 -6.65 13.23 -31.40
C CYS A 33 -5.16 13.55 -31.54
N LEU A 34 -4.34 13.27 -30.52
CA LEU A 34 -2.90 13.52 -30.55
C LEU A 34 -2.19 12.70 -31.63
N ILE A 35 -2.51 11.41 -31.74
CA ILE A 35 -1.95 10.54 -32.79
C ILE A 35 -2.40 11.01 -34.17
N SER A 36 -3.64 11.49 -34.31
CA SER A 36 -4.14 12.03 -35.59
C SER A 36 -3.32 13.23 -36.08
N VAL A 37 -2.96 14.16 -35.18
CA VAL A 37 -2.09 15.29 -35.52
C VAL A 37 -0.72 14.82 -36.01
N LEU A 38 -0.11 13.86 -35.30
CA LEU A 38 1.17 13.28 -35.72
C LEU A 38 1.06 12.55 -37.06
N ALA A 39 -0.02 11.78 -37.26
CA ALA A 39 -0.27 11.01 -38.47
C ALA A 39 -0.43 11.91 -39.71
N VAL A 40 -1.05 13.08 -39.58
CA VAL A 40 -1.09 14.09 -40.66
C VAL A 40 0.32 14.56 -41.03
N GLY A 41 1.14 14.91 -40.03
CA GLY A 41 2.52 15.34 -40.26
C GLY A 41 3.35 14.27 -40.99
N TRP A 42 3.26 13.02 -40.54
CA TRP A 42 3.93 11.90 -41.20
C TRP A 42 3.41 11.62 -42.61
N GLY A 43 2.09 11.68 -42.81
CA GLY A 43 1.47 11.45 -44.10
C GLY A 43 1.94 12.46 -45.15
N LEU A 44 1.93 13.74 -44.81
CA LEU A 44 2.40 14.82 -45.69
C LEU A 44 3.89 14.71 -45.98
N LEU A 45 4.70 14.33 -44.98
CA LEU A 45 6.13 14.11 -45.16
C LEU A 45 6.39 13.04 -46.23
N TYR A 46 5.77 11.86 -46.12
CA TYR A 46 5.98 10.79 -47.10
C TYR A 46 5.53 11.20 -48.52
N ILE A 47 4.40 11.91 -48.65
CA ILE A 47 3.95 12.44 -49.94
C ILE A 47 4.98 13.42 -50.54
N ALA A 48 5.54 14.32 -49.72
CA ALA A 48 6.53 15.29 -50.17
C ALA A 48 7.82 14.63 -50.71
N PHE A 49 8.17 13.45 -50.20
CA PHE A 49 9.30 12.64 -50.68
C PHE A 49 8.92 11.61 -51.76
N GLY A 50 7.75 11.75 -52.39
CA GLY A 50 7.33 10.92 -53.53
C GLY A 50 6.76 9.54 -53.16
N GLU A 51 6.39 9.33 -51.90
CA GLU A 51 5.74 8.10 -51.41
C GLU A 51 4.25 8.33 -51.13
N SER A 52 3.46 8.49 -52.20
CA SER A 52 2.02 8.78 -52.10
C SER A 52 1.22 7.69 -51.37
N LEU A 53 1.52 6.41 -51.65
CA LEU A 53 0.87 5.29 -50.96
C LEU A 53 1.27 5.22 -49.48
N GLY A 54 2.56 5.47 -49.18
CA GLY A 54 3.06 5.53 -47.81
C GLY A 54 2.40 6.66 -47.01
N GLY A 55 2.26 7.85 -47.61
CA GLY A 55 1.63 8.98 -46.93
C GLY A 55 0.11 8.87 -46.80
N ALA A 56 -0.57 8.17 -47.71
CA ALA A 56 -2.02 7.94 -47.62
C ALA A 56 -2.42 7.13 -46.38
N ILE A 57 -1.56 6.24 -45.87
CA ILE A 57 -1.89 5.33 -44.76
C ILE A 57 -2.04 6.10 -43.42
N PRO A 58 -1.10 6.96 -42.98
CA PRO A 58 -1.29 7.84 -41.82
C PRO A 58 -2.47 8.80 -41.97
N LEU A 59 -2.74 9.31 -43.18
CA LEU A 59 -3.92 10.15 -43.43
C LEU A 59 -5.22 9.36 -43.26
N ALA A 60 -5.25 8.09 -43.72
CA ALA A 60 -6.37 7.19 -43.49
C ALA A 60 -6.58 6.90 -41.99
N TYR A 61 -5.51 6.73 -41.20
CA TYR A 61 -5.62 6.65 -39.73
C TYR A 61 -6.39 7.84 -39.18
N THR A 62 -6.03 9.06 -39.59
CA THR A 62 -6.66 10.30 -39.11
C THR A 62 -8.16 10.31 -39.44
N VAL A 63 -8.52 10.02 -40.69
CA VAL A 63 -9.91 10.01 -41.13
C VAL A 63 -10.73 8.96 -40.37
N LEU A 64 -10.23 7.73 -40.30
CA LEU A 64 -10.92 6.61 -39.63
C LEU A 64 -11.02 6.82 -38.13
N SER A 65 -9.97 7.38 -37.51
CA SER A 65 -9.94 7.70 -36.09
C SER A 65 -10.97 8.78 -35.74
N LEU A 66 -10.98 9.90 -36.47
CA LEU A 66 -11.96 10.98 -36.27
C LEU A 66 -13.39 10.50 -36.54
N ALA A 67 -13.61 9.70 -37.58
CA ALA A 67 -14.90 9.08 -37.85
C ALA A 67 -15.35 8.18 -36.68
N SER A 68 -14.43 7.41 -36.08
CA SER A 68 -14.74 6.59 -34.91
C SER A 68 -15.12 7.41 -33.67
N ILE A 69 -14.57 8.63 -33.49
CA ILE A 69 -14.97 9.57 -32.43
C ILE A 69 -16.39 10.09 -32.68
N VAL A 70 -16.74 10.38 -33.94
CA VAL A 70 -18.12 10.77 -34.30
C VAL A 70 -19.07 9.61 -34.00
N VAL A 71 -18.73 8.38 -34.40
CA VAL A 71 -19.52 7.18 -34.07
C VAL A 71 -19.65 7.00 -32.56
N LEU A 72 -18.59 7.19 -31.78
CA LEU A 72 -18.65 7.18 -30.32
C LEU A 72 -19.63 8.22 -29.78
N THR A 73 -19.58 9.44 -30.32
CA THR A 73 -20.45 10.55 -29.89
C THR A 73 -21.92 10.23 -30.16
N LEU A 74 -22.22 9.63 -31.31
CA LEU A 74 -23.59 9.30 -31.71
C LEU A 74 -24.13 8.04 -31.01
N THR A 75 -23.34 6.98 -30.96
CA THR A 75 -23.79 5.65 -30.48
C THR A 75 -23.52 5.43 -28.99
N ARG A 76 -22.61 6.22 -28.39
CA ARG A 76 -22.11 6.06 -27.02
C ARG A 76 -21.50 4.68 -26.76
N ARG A 77 -21.09 3.95 -27.80
CA ARG A 77 -20.50 2.60 -27.70
C ARG A 77 -18.97 2.66 -27.58
N TYR A 78 -18.52 2.76 -26.33
CA TYR A 78 -17.08 2.80 -26.02
C TYR A 78 -16.33 1.52 -26.44
N ASP A 79 -16.99 0.36 -26.36
CA ASP A 79 -16.46 -0.93 -26.81
C ASP A 79 -16.07 -0.92 -28.30
N VAL A 80 -16.96 -0.40 -29.15
CA VAL A 80 -16.74 -0.28 -30.60
C VAL A 80 -15.64 0.74 -30.91
N PHE A 81 -15.67 1.89 -30.22
CA PHE A 81 -14.64 2.91 -30.38
C PHE A 81 -13.25 2.39 -29.99
N ARG A 82 -13.14 1.76 -28.82
CA ARG A 82 -11.92 1.15 -28.32
C ARG A 82 -11.39 0.10 -29.29
N PHE A 83 -12.23 -0.83 -29.72
CA PHE A 83 -11.83 -1.86 -30.68
C PHE A 83 -11.33 -1.26 -31.99
N THR A 84 -12.01 -0.24 -32.50
CA THR A 84 -11.61 0.47 -33.72
C THR A 84 -10.24 1.13 -33.54
N GLN A 85 -10.03 1.88 -32.45
CA GLN A 85 -8.75 2.54 -32.18
C GLN A 85 -7.59 1.54 -32.06
N LEU A 86 -7.77 0.46 -31.30
CA LEU A 86 -6.75 -0.58 -31.14
C LEU A 86 -6.46 -1.31 -32.47
N SER A 87 -7.48 -1.54 -33.30
CA SER A 87 -7.31 -2.12 -34.64
C SER A 87 -6.51 -1.19 -35.55
N LEU A 88 -6.80 0.11 -35.56
CA LEU A 88 -6.08 1.09 -36.36
C LEU A 88 -4.62 1.19 -35.91
N MET A 89 -4.37 1.23 -34.60
CA MET A 89 -3.03 1.22 -34.02
C MET A 89 -2.27 -0.07 -34.36
N LEU A 90 -2.94 -1.22 -34.44
CA LEU A 90 -2.31 -2.49 -34.76
C LEU A 90 -1.97 -2.60 -36.25
N VAL A 91 -2.96 -2.38 -37.13
CA VAL A 91 -2.87 -2.79 -38.54
C VAL A 91 -2.14 -1.76 -39.41
N LEU A 92 -2.40 -0.47 -39.21
CA LEU A 92 -1.89 0.56 -40.13
C LEU A 92 -0.37 0.73 -40.10
N PRO A 93 0.35 0.61 -38.96
CA PRO A 93 1.81 0.62 -38.99
C PRO A 93 2.42 -0.54 -39.80
N PHE A 94 1.79 -1.72 -39.78
CA PHE A 94 2.21 -2.84 -40.63
C PHE A 94 1.90 -2.59 -42.11
N ALA A 95 0.73 -2.02 -42.43
CA ALA A 95 0.41 -1.63 -43.80
C ALA A 95 1.41 -0.59 -44.34
N LEU A 96 1.77 0.40 -43.51
CA LEU A 96 2.75 1.42 -43.84
C LEU A 96 4.15 0.82 -44.05
N MET A 97 4.55 -0.11 -43.19
CA MET A 97 5.81 -0.85 -43.33
C MET A 97 5.89 -1.55 -44.70
N VAL A 98 4.83 -2.26 -45.09
CA VAL A 98 4.78 -2.95 -46.39
C VAL A 98 4.80 -1.92 -47.54
N ALA A 99 4.00 -0.86 -47.45
CA ALA A 99 3.93 0.18 -48.50
C ALA A 99 5.27 0.90 -48.73
N LEU A 100 6.08 1.04 -47.68
CA LEU A 100 7.40 1.65 -47.75
C LEU A 100 8.51 0.65 -48.10
N GLY A 101 8.23 -0.63 -48.29
CA GLY A 101 9.22 -1.61 -48.78
C GLY A 101 9.91 -2.45 -47.69
N GLY A 102 9.25 -2.65 -46.54
CA GLY A 102 9.74 -3.54 -45.47
C GLY A 102 10.36 -2.80 -44.28
N PHE A 103 10.99 -3.53 -43.35
CA PHE A 103 11.43 -2.97 -42.06
C PHE A 103 12.48 -1.86 -42.20
N ILE A 104 13.52 -2.10 -43.01
CA ILE A 104 14.62 -1.14 -43.15
C ILE A 104 14.13 0.13 -43.85
N PRO A 105 13.51 0.07 -45.04
CA PRO A 105 13.09 1.29 -45.74
C PRO A 105 11.98 2.06 -45.01
N SER A 106 11.15 1.37 -44.22
CA SER A 106 10.13 2.00 -43.36
C SER A 106 10.64 2.44 -41.99
N SER A 107 11.94 2.28 -41.71
CA SER A 107 12.54 2.67 -40.42
C SER A 107 11.87 2.02 -39.21
N VAL A 108 11.47 0.75 -39.35
CA VAL A 108 10.80 -0.06 -38.32
C VAL A 108 9.52 0.61 -37.78
N VAL A 109 8.77 1.32 -38.65
CA VAL A 109 7.52 1.99 -38.26
C VAL A 109 6.48 1.05 -37.65
N ALA A 110 6.55 -0.24 -37.97
CA ALA A 110 5.73 -1.30 -37.36
C ALA A 110 5.88 -1.40 -35.83
N ALA A 111 6.96 -0.86 -35.23
CA ALA A 111 7.12 -0.80 -33.77
C ALA A 111 5.97 -0.03 -33.08
N TRP A 112 5.38 0.96 -33.75
CA TRP A 112 4.21 1.69 -33.25
C TRP A 112 2.98 0.80 -33.08
N ALA A 113 2.91 -0.36 -33.75
CA ALA A 113 1.81 -1.31 -33.55
C ALA A 113 1.78 -1.93 -32.14
N PHE A 114 2.87 -1.85 -31.39
CA PHE A 114 2.92 -2.28 -29.99
C PHE A 114 2.03 -1.42 -29.07
N PHE A 115 1.60 -0.24 -29.52
CA PHE A 115 0.63 0.57 -28.79
C PHE A 115 -0.75 -0.10 -28.70
N ALA A 116 -1.10 -1.01 -29.61
CA ALA A 116 -2.36 -1.73 -29.51
C ALA A 116 -2.42 -2.67 -28.28
N PRO A 117 -1.48 -3.59 -28.03
CA PRO A 117 -1.48 -4.37 -26.80
C PRO A 117 -1.27 -3.52 -25.54
N LEU A 118 -0.45 -2.46 -25.60
CA LEU A 118 -0.26 -1.54 -24.47
C LEU A 118 -1.55 -0.75 -24.15
N GLY A 119 -2.24 -0.27 -25.17
CA GLY A 119 -3.54 0.40 -25.06
C GLY A 119 -4.63 -0.55 -24.56
N ALA A 120 -4.60 -1.82 -24.96
CA ALA A 120 -5.50 -2.83 -24.42
C ALA A 120 -5.30 -3.07 -22.91
N LEU A 121 -4.07 -2.99 -22.40
CA LEU A 121 -3.81 -3.03 -20.95
C LEU A 121 -4.42 -1.83 -20.23
N ALA A 122 -4.32 -0.63 -20.82
CA ALA A 122 -4.82 0.60 -20.21
C ALA A 122 -6.35 0.77 -20.30
N PHE A 123 -6.96 0.34 -21.40
CA PHE A 123 -8.35 0.69 -21.76
C PHE A 123 -9.29 -0.52 -21.85
N ALA A 124 -8.77 -1.75 -21.76
CA ALA A 124 -9.55 -2.97 -21.81
C ALA A 124 -9.30 -3.87 -20.59
N SER A 125 -8.86 -5.11 -20.83
CA SER A 125 -8.60 -6.12 -19.81
C SER A 125 -7.30 -6.86 -20.09
N THR A 126 -6.70 -7.45 -19.05
CA THR A 126 -5.48 -8.28 -19.16
C THR A 126 -5.69 -9.51 -20.05
N ARG A 127 -6.94 -9.98 -20.20
CA ARG A 127 -7.29 -11.07 -21.12
C ARG A 127 -7.33 -10.60 -22.57
N GLU A 128 -7.94 -9.45 -22.84
CA GLU A 128 -7.96 -8.86 -24.19
C GLU A 128 -6.55 -8.45 -24.63
N ALA A 129 -5.76 -7.85 -23.76
CA ALA A 129 -4.38 -7.44 -24.06
C ALA A 129 -3.51 -8.61 -24.56
N ARG A 130 -3.68 -9.81 -24.00
CA ARG A 130 -3.00 -11.03 -24.49
C ARG A 130 -3.36 -11.37 -25.94
N ARG A 131 -4.63 -11.18 -26.34
CA ARG A 131 -5.08 -11.42 -27.72
C ARG A 131 -4.51 -10.37 -28.67
N TRP A 132 -4.51 -9.10 -28.27
CA TRP A 132 -3.90 -8.01 -29.03
C TRP A 132 -2.39 -8.22 -29.20
N PHE A 133 -1.71 -8.69 -28.16
CA PHE A 133 -0.28 -9.01 -28.21
C PHE A 133 0.00 -10.19 -29.15
N ALA A 134 -0.81 -11.26 -29.08
CA ALA A 134 -0.72 -12.36 -30.03
C ALA A 134 -0.94 -11.89 -31.48
N GLY A 135 -1.94 -11.04 -31.73
CA GLY A 135 -2.19 -10.45 -33.04
C GLY A 135 -1.00 -9.60 -33.54
N TYR A 136 -0.40 -8.80 -32.66
CA TYR A 136 0.84 -8.07 -32.94
C TYR A 136 1.99 -8.99 -33.35
N VAL A 137 2.23 -10.07 -32.59
CA VAL A 137 3.30 -11.05 -32.90
C VAL A 137 3.03 -11.74 -34.24
N VAL A 138 1.79 -12.16 -34.49
CA VAL A 138 1.40 -12.80 -35.77
C VAL A 138 1.65 -11.85 -36.94
N LEU A 139 1.21 -10.59 -36.84
CA LEU A 139 1.44 -9.61 -37.91
C LEU A 139 2.92 -9.28 -38.07
N LEU A 140 3.68 -9.20 -36.99
CA LEU A 140 5.13 -8.97 -37.02
C LEU A 140 5.86 -10.09 -37.77
N VAL A 141 5.54 -11.34 -37.46
CA VAL A 141 6.12 -12.51 -38.14
C VAL A 141 5.66 -12.58 -39.59
N ALA A 142 4.37 -12.44 -39.85
CA ALA A 142 3.80 -12.53 -41.20
C ALA A 142 4.39 -11.45 -42.13
N THR A 143 4.44 -10.20 -41.67
CA THR A 143 5.01 -9.09 -42.46
C THR A 143 6.53 -9.14 -42.53
N GLY A 144 7.21 -9.72 -41.55
CA GLY A 144 8.65 -9.92 -41.62
C GLY A 144 9.09 -10.97 -42.64
N VAL A 145 8.29 -12.02 -42.80
CA VAL A 145 8.55 -13.08 -43.80
C VAL A 145 8.10 -12.64 -45.20
N LEU A 146 6.92 -12.01 -45.32
CA LEU A 146 6.28 -11.75 -46.63
C LEU A 146 6.46 -10.30 -47.13
N GLY A 147 6.75 -9.35 -46.25
CA GLY A 147 6.69 -7.92 -46.56
C GLY A 147 7.72 -7.47 -47.60
N GLY A 148 8.95 -7.99 -47.53
CA GLY A 148 10.00 -7.67 -48.50
C GLY A 148 9.76 -8.25 -49.90
N ALA A 149 8.88 -9.24 -50.02
CA ALA A 149 8.51 -9.82 -51.32
C ALA A 149 7.51 -8.96 -52.11
N LEU A 150 6.76 -8.07 -51.43
CA LEU A 150 5.75 -7.20 -52.06
C LEU A 150 6.35 -5.91 -52.63
N ARG A 151 7.28 -5.29 -51.90
CA ARG A 151 8.03 -4.11 -52.32
C ARG A 151 9.35 -4.12 -51.54
N SER A 152 10.47 -3.85 -52.21
CA SER A 152 11.81 -3.93 -51.61
C SER A 152 12.53 -2.59 -51.50
N ALA A 153 12.00 -1.52 -52.14
CA ALA A 153 12.61 -0.20 -52.15
C ALA A 153 11.57 0.92 -52.18
N ASN A 154 11.98 2.09 -51.69
CA ASN A 154 11.21 3.34 -51.72
C ASN A 154 12.10 4.51 -52.19
N ASN A 155 11.48 5.67 -52.39
CA ASN A 155 12.12 6.88 -52.87
C ASN A 155 12.73 7.73 -51.73
N LEU A 156 12.75 7.23 -50.49
CA LEU A 156 13.19 8.02 -49.33
C LEU A 156 14.72 8.12 -49.30
N PRO A 157 15.28 9.33 -49.08
CA PRO A 157 16.72 9.48 -48.89
C PRO A 157 17.21 8.70 -47.67
N ALA A 158 18.41 8.10 -47.76
CA ALA A 158 19.00 7.33 -46.66
C ALA A 158 19.09 8.13 -45.34
N GLY A 159 19.38 9.43 -45.42
CA GLY A 159 19.39 10.32 -44.26
C GLY A 159 18.02 10.44 -43.57
N LEU A 160 16.93 10.48 -44.35
CA LEU A 160 15.56 10.51 -43.81
C LEU A 160 15.19 9.17 -43.17
N VAL A 161 15.54 8.04 -43.79
CA VAL A 161 15.34 6.70 -43.21
C VAL A 161 16.08 6.57 -41.87
N GLY A 162 17.35 7.00 -41.81
CA GLY A 162 18.11 7.02 -40.57
C GLY A 162 17.48 7.90 -39.48
N ALA A 163 17.04 9.12 -39.83
CA ALA A 163 16.38 10.02 -38.90
C ALA A 163 15.05 9.44 -38.37
N MET A 164 14.23 8.86 -39.26
CA MET A 164 12.96 8.22 -38.90
C MET A 164 13.18 7.00 -38.01
N PHE A 165 14.25 6.25 -38.21
CA PHE A 165 14.59 5.12 -37.37
C PHE A 165 14.84 5.57 -35.93
N VAL A 166 15.63 6.63 -35.75
CA VAL A 166 15.89 7.21 -34.42
C VAL A 166 14.58 7.71 -33.79
N VAL A 167 13.74 8.42 -34.54
CA VAL A 167 12.45 8.93 -34.04
C VAL A 167 11.50 7.80 -33.63
N ASN A 168 11.37 6.76 -34.46
CA ASN A 168 10.47 5.63 -34.18
C ASN A 168 10.91 4.85 -32.93
N ILE A 169 12.18 4.47 -32.86
CA ILE A 169 12.71 3.73 -31.71
C ILE A 169 12.64 4.57 -30.44
N THR A 170 13.03 5.85 -30.51
CA THR A 170 12.96 6.76 -29.36
C THR A 170 11.53 6.96 -28.91
N GLY A 171 10.60 7.22 -29.83
CA GLY A 171 9.18 7.45 -29.53
C GLY A 171 8.52 6.26 -28.85
N VAL A 172 8.69 5.06 -29.40
CA VAL A 172 8.16 3.82 -28.79
C VAL A 172 8.80 3.58 -27.42
N SER A 173 10.13 3.74 -27.29
CA SER A 173 10.85 3.52 -26.04
C SER A 173 10.41 4.49 -24.94
N VAL A 174 10.25 5.77 -25.28
CA VAL A 174 9.78 6.80 -24.34
C VAL A 174 8.38 6.47 -23.83
N VAL A 175 7.46 6.06 -24.71
CA VAL A 175 6.11 5.72 -24.26
C VAL A 175 6.10 4.47 -23.40
N VAL A 176 6.78 3.39 -23.81
CA VAL A 176 6.86 2.16 -23.01
C VAL A 176 7.46 2.46 -21.63
N PHE A 177 8.56 3.22 -21.57
CA PHE A 177 9.19 3.62 -20.32
C PHE A 177 8.26 4.49 -19.47
N ALA A 178 7.63 5.52 -20.05
CA ALA A 178 6.73 6.41 -19.32
C ALA A 178 5.52 5.66 -18.74
N THR A 179 4.94 4.71 -19.49
CA THR A 179 3.83 3.89 -19.01
C THR A 179 4.26 2.96 -17.89
N LEU A 180 5.40 2.27 -18.02
CA LEU A 180 5.94 1.41 -16.95
C LEU A 180 6.30 2.22 -15.70
N PHE A 181 6.93 3.37 -15.88
CA PHE A 181 7.28 4.27 -14.78
C PHE A 181 6.03 4.76 -14.03
N ALA A 182 4.99 5.19 -14.75
CA ALA A 182 3.73 5.58 -14.16
C ALA A 182 3.06 4.43 -13.40
N PHE A 183 3.05 3.23 -13.99
CA PHE A 183 2.49 2.03 -13.36
C PHE A 183 3.22 1.67 -12.06
N VAL A 184 4.56 1.61 -12.08
CA VAL A 184 5.38 1.31 -10.89
C VAL A 184 5.12 2.35 -9.80
N ARG A 185 5.13 3.64 -10.16
CA ARG A 185 4.88 4.73 -9.21
C ARG A 185 3.51 4.65 -8.57
N GLU A 186 2.47 4.34 -9.35
CA GLU A 186 1.11 4.24 -8.81
C GLU A 186 0.92 2.99 -7.95
N ARG A 187 1.54 1.87 -8.33
CA ARG A 187 1.60 0.65 -7.51
C ARG A 187 2.28 0.93 -6.17
N ASP A 188 3.42 1.60 -6.17
CA ASP A 188 4.18 1.87 -4.95
C ASP A 188 3.40 2.80 -4.01
N LYS A 189 2.76 3.86 -4.54
CA LYS A 189 1.85 4.70 -3.74
C LYS A 189 0.68 3.90 -3.15
N ALA A 190 0.09 2.98 -3.91
CA ALA A 190 -1.02 2.16 -3.44
C ALA A 190 -0.57 1.22 -2.32
N LEU A 191 0.61 0.61 -2.46
CA LEU A 191 1.22 -0.22 -1.42
C LEU A 191 1.53 0.61 -0.16
N ASP A 192 2.10 1.80 -0.30
CA ASP A 192 2.37 2.70 0.82
C ASP A 192 1.09 3.18 1.50
N ALA A 193 0.02 3.43 0.74
CA ALA A 193 -1.29 3.79 1.30
C ALA A 193 -1.86 2.63 2.12
N VAL A 194 -1.82 1.41 1.59
CA VAL A 194 -2.23 0.20 2.31
C VAL A 194 -1.38 0.04 3.58
N GLN A 195 -0.05 0.11 3.50
CA GLN A 195 0.80 -0.02 4.68
C GLN A 195 0.54 1.04 5.75
N ARG A 196 0.33 2.31 5.36
CA ARG A 196 0.00 3.39 6.30
C ARG A 196 -1.34 3.16 6.97
N LEU A 197 -2.37 2.78 6.21
CA LEU A 197 -3.70 2.51 6.76
C LEU A 197 -3.66 1.30 7.69
N PHE A 198 -3.07 0.18 7.26
CA PHE A 198 -2.91 -1.00 8.12
C PHE A 198 -2.10 -0.70 9.39
N GLY A 199 -1.06 0.13 9.30
CA GLY A 199 -0.25 0.55 10.44
C GLY A 199 -0.99 1.42 11.47
N GLN A 200 -2.14 1.99 11.13
CA GLN A 200 -3.00 2.71 12.09
C GLN A 200 -3.91 1.76 12.88
N TYR A 201 -4.13 0.54 12.39
CA TYR A 201 -5.01 -0.45 13.02
C TYR A 201 -4.25 -1.62 13.64
N LEU A 202 -2.99 -1.87 13.24
CA LEU A 202 -2.17 -2.97 13.73
C LEU A 202 -0.86 -2.46 14.32
N SER A 203 -0.42 -3.11 15.40
CA SER A 203 0.94 -2.89 15.92
C SER A 203 2.00 -3.16 14.85
N PRO A 204 3.07 -2.35 14.75
CA PRO A 204 4.11 -2.49 13.73
C PRO A 204 4.74 -3.90 13.68
N GLN A 205 4.85 -4.57 14.82
CA GLN A 205 5.39 -5.92 14.93
C GLN A 205 4.50 -6.94 14.23
N ILE A 206 3.18 -6.81 14.37
CA ILE A 206 2.21 -7.69 13.69
C ILE A 206 2.26 -7.42 12.19
N ALA A 207 2.15 -6.15 11.79
CA ALA A 207 2.19 -5.76 10.38
C ALA A 207 3.47 -6.24 9.68
N ARG A 208 4.65 -6.02 10.28
CA ARG A 208 5.94 -6.49 9.72
C ARG A 208 6.00 -8.01 9.63
N THR A 209 5.50 -8.71 10.64
CA THR A 209 5.49 -10.18 10.65
C THR A 209 4.61 -10.73 9.52
N LEU A 210 3.43 -10.15 9.31
CA LEU A 210 2.49 -10.56 8.26
C LEU A 210 2.97 -10.20 6.86
N LEU A 211 3.66 -9.06 6.69
CA LEU A 211 4.27 -8.67 5.42
C LEU A 211 5.46 -9.56 5.04
N THR A 212 6.22 -10.04 6.04
CA THR A 212 7.40 -10.89 5.83
C THR A 212 7.03 -12.36 5.59
N ASP A 213 6.08 -12.89 6.37
CA ASP A 213 5.55 -14.24 6.19
C ASP A 213 4.01 -14.24 6.32
N PRO A 214 3.27 -14.14 5.21
CA PRO A 214 1.81 -14.14 5.21
C PRO A 214 1.19 -15.39 5.85
N ARG A 215 1.92 -16.52 5.95
CA ARG A 215 1.42 -17.76 6.57
C ARG A 215 1.23 -17.60 8.09
N ARG A 216 1.94 -16.67 8.72
CA ARG A 216 1.75 -16.31 10.14
C ARG A 216 0.42 -15.62 10.41
N SER A 217 -0.39 -15.32 9.38
CA SER A 217 -1.78 -14.89 9.53
C SER A 217 -2.75 -16.03 9.90
N ALA A 218 -2.34 -17.29 9.76
CA ALA A 218 -3.21 -18.44 10.00
C ALA A 218 -3.80 -18.45 11.43
N LEU A 219 -5.00 -19.02 11.56
CA LEU A 219 -5.62 -19.24 12.87
C LEU A 219 -4.78 -20.22 13.71
N GLY A 220 -4.84 -20.03 15.02
CA GLY A 220 -4.05 -20.77 15.98
C GLY A 220 -2.96 -19.90 16.59
N GLY A 221 -2.11 -20.51 17.40
CA GLY A 221 -1.07 -19.82 18.12
C GLY A 221 -0.06 -20.79 18.70
N GLU A 222 0.97 -20.23 19.32
CA GLU A 222 2.02 -20.97 19.99
C GLU A 222 2.09 -20.55 21.45
N ASN A 223 2.41 -21.50 22.33
CA ASN A 223 2.73 -21.18 23.71
C ASN A 223 4.10 -20.53 23.75
N ARG A 224 4.14 -19.29 24.22
CA ARG A 224 5.38 -18.51 24.37
C ARG A 224 5.40 -17.83 25.72
N GLU A 225 6.59 -17.73 26.31
CA GLU A 225 6.79 -16.87 27.47
C GLU A 225 6.74 -15.40 27.03
N VAL A 226 5.87 -14.61 27.64
CA VAL A 226 5.69 -13.19 27.33
C VAL A 226 5.75 -12.37 28.60
N SER A 227 6.12 -11.10 28.47
CA SER A 227 5.79 -10.09 29.49
C SER A 227 4.57 -9.32 29.02
N ALA A 228 3.47 -9.45 29.76
CA ALA A 228 2.22 -8.74 29.51
C ALA A 228 2.14 -7.50 30.39
N LEU A 229 1.68 -6.39 29.83
CA LEU A 229 1.42 -5.12 30.51
C LEU A 229 -0.06 -4.77 30.34
N PHE A 230 -0.69 -4.44 31.46
CA PHE A 230 -1.98 -3.76 31.50
C PHE A 230 -1.78 -2.38 32.11
N ALA A 231 -2.29 -1.36 31.44
CA ALA A 231 -2.36 0.01 31.94
C ALA A 231 -3.80 0.50 31.85
N ASP A 232 -4.29 1.19 32.87
CA ASP A 232 -5.68 1.66 32.99
C ASP A 232 -5.72 2.96 33.80
N LEU A 233 -6.63 3.89 33.50
CA LEU A 233 -6.66 5.18 34.17
C LEU A 233 -7.43 5.07 35.50
N GLU A 234 -6.77 5.34 36.63
CA GLU A 234 -7.44 5.27 37.93
C GLU A 234 -8.51 6.36 38.05
N GLY A 235 -9.77 5.96 38.26
CA GLY A 235 -10.89 6.89 38.36
C GLY A 235 -11.44 7.38 37.02
N PHE A 236 -11.20 6.66 35.92
CA PHE A 236 -11.71 7.05 34.60
C PHE A 236 -13.24 7.05 34.51
N THR A 237 -13.94 6.06 35.11
CA THR A 237 -15.41 6.03 35.04
C THR A 237 -16.04 7.32 35.61
N PRO A 238 -15.72 7.77 36.85
CA PRO A 238 -16.15 9.07 37.34
C PRO A 238 -15.72 10.27 36.46
N PHE A 239 -14.53 10.19 35.86
CA PHE A 239 -14.02 11.22 34.94
C PHE A 239 -14.91 11.35 33.69
N THR A 240 -15.41 10.22 33.15
CA THR A 240 -16.28 10.22 31.97
C THR A 240 -17.71 10.61 32.26
N GLU A 241 -18.24 10.29 33.44
CA GLU A 241 -19.61 10.66 33.85
C GLU A 241 -19.77 12.17 34.04
N SER A 242 -18.69 12.86 34.37
CA SER A 242 -18.68 14.31 34.65
C SER A 242 -18.36 15.18 33.43
N ARG A 243 -18.16 14.60 32.23
CA ARG A 243 -17.70 15.33 31.05
C ARG A 243 -18.46 14.98 29.77
N PRO A 244 -18.54 15.90 28.79
CA PRO A 244 -19.05 15.59 27.46
C PRO A 244 -18.24 14.46 26.78
N PRO A 245 -18.88 13.58 25.99
CA PRO A 245 -18.18 12.48 25.30
C PRO A 245 -16.99 12.91 24.44
N GLN A 246 -17.09 14.08 23.79
CA GLN A 246 -16.01 14.61 22.94
C GLN A 246 -14.74 14.95 23.76
N GLU A 247 -14.91 15.46 24.98
CA GLU A 247 -13.77 15.74 25.87
C GLU A 247 -13.09 14.44 26.33
N THR A 248 -13.89 13.43 26.64
CA THR A 248 -13.39 12.09 26.98
C THR A 248 -12.56 11.48 25.84
N VAL A 249 -13.06 11.55 24.60
CA VAL A 249 -12.33 11.06 23.41
C VAL A 249 -11.04 11.85 23.20
N ASN A 250 -11.08 13.17 23.34
CA ASN A 250 -9.88 14.01 23.21
C ASN A 250 -8.83 13.68 24.29
N ALA A 251 -9.27 13.44 25.54
CA ALA A 251 -8.39 13.01 26.62
C ALA A 251 -7.74 11.65 26.32
N LEU A 252 -8.52 10.63 25.93
CA LEU A 252 -8.01 9.32 25.53
C LEU A 252 -7.01 9.42 24.39
N ASN A 253 -7.32 10.18 23.35
CA ASN A 253 -6.40 10.40 22.23
C ASN A 253 -5.09 11.06 22.70
N ARG A 254 -5.14 11.99 23.64
CA ARG A 254 -3.95 12.63 24.22
C ARG A 254 -3.10 11.62 25.01
N TYR A 255 -3.73 10.77 25.84
CA TYR A 255 -3.04 9.71 26.56
C TYR A 255 -2.37 8.73 25.61
N PHE A 256 -3.13 8.16 24.66
CA PHE A 256 -2.63 7.17 23.72
C PHE A 256 -1.55 7.74 22.82
N SER A 257 -1.67 9.00 22.38
CA SER A 257 -0.61 9.68 21.62
C SER A 257 0.71 9.79 22.37
N ALA A 258 0.67 9.88 23.71
CA ALA A 258 1.88 9.96 24.53
C ALA A 258 2.49 8.58 24.83
N VAL A 259 1.68 7.53 25.04
CA VAL A 259 2.19 6.22 25.49
C VAL A 259 2.42 5.21 24.37
N VAL A 260 1.66 5.27 23.26
CA VAL A 260 1.83 4.34 22.12
C VAL A 260 3.24 4.41 21.54
N PRO A 261 3.85 5.60 21.30
CA PRO A 261 5.23 5.68 20.83
C PRO A 261 6.24 5.04 21.81
N VAL A 262 6.00 5.17 23.12
CA VAL A 262 6.86 4.60 24.17
C VAL A 262 6.82 3.07 24.13
N ILE A 263 5.63 2.49 23.96
CA ILE A 263 5.44 1.04 23.83
C ILE A 263 6.17 0.53 22.58
N PHE A 264 5.96 1.16 21.43
CA PHE A 264 6.61 0.76 20.19
C PHE A 264 8.13 0.95 20.19
N ALA A 265 8.64 2.02 20.80
CA ALA A 265 10.08 2.26 20.92
C ALA A 265 10.81 1.19 21.73
N ASN A 266 10.11 0.53 22.65
CA ASN A 266 10.64 -0.59 23.44
C ASN A 266 10.22 -1.96 22.87
N GLY A 267 9.75 -2.00 21.62
CA GLY A 267 9.39 -3.25 20.95
C GLY A 267 8.10 -3.91 21.42
N GLY A 268 7.28 -3.24 22.24
CA GLY A 268 6.01 -3.79 22.72
C GLY A 268 4.95 -3.85 21.61
N THR A 269 4.17 -4.93 21.61
CA THR A 269 3.05 -5.15 20.69
C THR A 269 1.75 -4.86 21.42
N ILE A 270 1.03 -3.81 21.01
CA ILE A 270 -0.31 -3.52 21.51
C ILE A 270 -1.29 -4.55 20.93
N ILE A 271 -1.98 -5.25 21.82
CA ILE A 271 -2.98 -6.26 21.49
C ILE A 271 -4.33 -5.60 21.28
N GLN A 272 -4.74 -4.73 22.21
CA GLN A 272 -6.01 -4.04 22.15
C GLN A 272 -6.03 -2.80 23.05
N PHE A 273 -6.88 -1.85 22.67
CA PHE A 273 -7.43 -0.84 23.58
C PHE A 273 -8.77 -1.36 24.09
N ALA A 274 -9.00 -1.25 25.40
CA ALA A 274 -10.25 -1.68 26.04
C ALA A 274 -10.79 -0.54 26.91
N GLY A 275 -11.54 0.37 26.30
CA GLY A 275 -11.93 1.63 26.96
C GLY A 275 -10.71 2.51 27.16
N ASP A 276 -10.39 2.83 28.42
CA ASP A 276 -9.18 3.53 28.86
C ASP A 276 -7.97 2.62 29.09
N ALA A 277 -8.16 1.30 29.01
CA ALA A 277 -7.10 0.35 29.22
C ALA A 277 -6.29 0.07 27.94
N ILE A 278 -4.99 -0.16 28.13
CA ILE A 278 -4.06 -0.64 27.10
C ILE A 278 -3.53 -2.00 27.51
N VAL A 279 -3.60 -2.95 26.58
CA VAL A 279 -2.98 -4.28 26.72
C VAL A 279 -1.85 -4.41 25.72
N ALA A 280 -0.65 -4.61 26.23
CA ALA A 280 0.54 -4.81 25.40
C ALA A 280 1.34 -6.04 25.86
N VAL A 281 2.03 -6.67 24.91
CA VAL A 281 2.90 -7.81 25.18
C VAL A 281 4.28 -7.61 24.55
N TRP A 282 5.29 -8.16 25.21
CA TRP A 282 6.66 -8.28 24.71
C TRP A 282 6.99 -9.75 24.49
N ASN A 283 8.01 -10.00 23.66
CA ASN A 283 8.37 -11.33 23.15
C ASN A 283 7.32 -11.95 22.21
N ALA A 284 6.43 -11.15 21.61
CA ALA A 284 5.46 -11.66 20.64
C ALA A 284 4.99 -10.55 19.70
N PRO A 285 4.80 -10.79 18.38
CA PRO A 285 5.12 -12.02 17.63
C PRO A 285 6.62 -12.20 17.34
N VAL A 286 7.44 -11.21 17.68
CA VAL A 286 8.89 -11.22 17.47
C VAL A 286 9.59 -11.58 18.77
N GLU A 287 10.59 -12.45 18.69
CA GLU A 287 11.41 -12.86 19.82
C GLU A 287 12.23 -11.67 20.38
N GLN A 288 12.25 -11.56 21.71
CA GLN A 288 12.85 -10.45 22.45
C GLN A 288 13.49 -10.98 23.75
N PRO A 289 14.80 -11.29 23.76
CA PRO A 289 15.45 -11.92 24.92
C PRO A 289 15.34 -11.15 26.25
N ARG A 290 15.20 -9.81 26.20
CA ARG A 290 15.06 -8.96 27.40
C ARG A 290 13.66 -8.37 27.53
N HIS A 291 12.62 -9.12 27.16
CA HIS A 291 11.23 -8.66 27.13
C HIS A 291 10.73 -8.11 28.48
N ALA A 292 11.08 -8.73 29.61
CA ALA A 292 10.70 -8.24 30.94
C ALA A 292 11.29 -6.85 31.25
N LEU A 293 12.56 -6.63 30.88
CA LEU A 293 13.21 -5.33 31.03
C LEU A 293 12.58 -4.27 30.12
N ALA A 294 12.29 -4.62 28.87
CA ALA A 294 11.65 -3.73 27.91
C ALA A 294 10.26 -3.30 28.39
N ALA A 295 9.44 -4.24 28.87
CA ALA A 295 8.12 -3.95 29.46
C ALA A 295 8.24 -3.02 30.69
N ALA A 296 9.19 -3.31 31.58
CA ALA A 296 9.40 -2.54 32.80
C ALA A 296 9.90 -1.10 32.52
N ARG A 297 10.82 -0.93 31.56
CA ARG A 297 11.26 0.40 31.07
C ARG A 297 10.11 1.17 30.43
N THR A 298 9.30 0.48 29.63
CA THR A 298 8.11 1.07 29.00
C THR A 298 7.16 1.61 30.05
N ALA A 299 6.81 0.81 31.06
CA ALA A 299 5.86 1.22 32.10
C ALA A 299 6.33 2.48 32.86
N LEU A 300 7.61 2.55 33.24
CA LEU A 300 8.16 3.73 33.90
C LEU A 300 8.16 4.96 32.97
N ALA A 301 8.49 4.78 31.69
CA ALA A 301 8.46 5.86 30.71
C ALA A 301 7.03 6.33 30.40
N MET A 302 6.04 5.43 30.38
CA MET A 302 4.63 5.76 30.28
C MET A 302 4.18 6.63 31.45
N GLN A 303 4.54 6.26 32.69
CA GLN A 303 4.21 7.07 33.87
C GLN A 303 4.81 8.48 33.79
N ARG A 304 6.06 8.62 33.31
CA ARG A 304 6.69 9.93 33.11
C ARG A 304 5.95 10.78 32.06
N ALA A 305 5.59 10.17 30.93
CA ALA A 305 4.84 10.85 29.87
C ALA A 305 3.45 11.29 30.35
N ILE A 306 2.79 10.48 31.18
CA ILE A 306 1.51 10.86 31.79
C ILE A 306 1.68 11.97 32.82
N GLU A 307 2.75 11.95 33.62
CA GLU A 307 2.99 13.01 34.58
C GLU A 307 3.22 14.38 33.90
N GLU A 308 3.72 14.42 32.67
CA GLU A 308 3.77 15.65 31.87
C GLU A 308 2.37 16.15 31.49
N ILE A 309 1.47 15.24 31.10
CA ILE A 309 0.07 15.56 30.77
C ILE A 309 -0.68 16.07 32.01
N VAL A 310 -0.56 15.36 33.14
CA VAL A 310 -1.24 15.69 34.40
C VAL A 310 -0.68 16.96 35.02
N ARG A 311 0.61 17.28 34.85
CA ARG A 311 1.16 18.59 35.27
C ARG A 311 0.52 19.76 34.53
N ALA A 312 0.14 19.58 33.27
CA ALA A 312 -0.54 20.60 32.47
C ALA A 312 -2.05 20.68 32.75
N ASP A 313 -2.66 19.57 33.18
CA ASP A 313 -4.06 19.51 33.61
C ASP A 313 -4.21 18.56 34.80
N PRO A 314 -4.19 19.08 36.04
CA PRO A 314 -4.26 18.26 37.24
C PRO A 314 -5.57 17.49 37.43
N THR A 315 -6.60 17.79 36.64
CA THR A 315 -7.91 17.10 36.70
C THR A 315 -7.90 15.76 35.97
N LEU A 316 -6.83 15.46 35.24
CA LEU A 316 -6.64 14.25 34.47
C LEU A 316 -6.12 13.08 35.34
N PRO A 317 -6.69 11.86 35.20
CA PRO A 317 -6.26 10.69 35.97
C PRO A 317 -4.87 10.18 35.58
N ARG A 318 -4.23 9.42 36.48
CA ARG A 318 -2.96 8.75 36.18
C ARG A 318 -3.19 7.29 35.80
N PHE A 319 -2.26 6.74 35.01
CA PHE A 319 -2.23 5.30 34.81
C PHE A 319 -1.87 4.56 36.09
N ARG A 320 -2.49 3.41 36.28
CA ARG A 320 -2.01 2.32 37.13
C ARG A 320 -1.57 1.20 36.19
N VAL A 321 -0.40 0.61 36.45
CA VAL A 321 0.22 -0.35 35.53
C VAL A 321 0.56 -1.64 36.24
N GLY A 322 0.26 -2.77 35.61
CA GLY A 322 0.60 -4.11 36.06
C GLY A 322 1.38 -4.87 35.01
N ILE A 323 2.47 -5.54 35.41
CA ILE A 323 3.32 -6.33 34.51
C ILE A 323 3.51 -7.74 35.06
N ALA A 324 3.21 -8.75 34.27
CA ALA A 324 3.48 -10.13 34.62
C ALA A 324 4.20 -10.87 33.49
N THR A 325 5.08 -11.79 33.87
CA THR A 325 5.85 -12.61 32.94
C THR A 325 5.52 -14.07 33.14
N GLY A 326 5.36 -14.80 32.04
CA GLY A 326 5.10 -16.24 32.05
C GLY A 326 4.51 -16.73 30.73
N ALA A 327 4.10 -17.99 30.69
CA ALA A 327 3.52 -18.60 29.49
C ALA A 327 2.17 -17.99 29.11
N ALA A 328 2.00 -17.72 27.81
CA ALA A 328 0.74 -17.37 27.18
C ALA A 328 0.65 -18.01 25.79
N LEU A 329 -0.57 -18.38 25.38
CA LEU A 329 -0.89 -18.69 24.00
C LEU A 329 -0.96 -17.37 23.22
N VAL A 330 -0.08 -17.21 22.23
CA VAL A 330 -0.07 -16.04 21.36
C VAL A 330 -0.34 -16.46 19.93
N GLY A 331 -1.27 -15.80 19.26
CA GLY A 331 -1.58 -16.10 17.86
C GLY A 331 -2.82 -15.38 17.36
N ASN A 332 -3.38 -15.87 16.24
CA ASN A 332 -4.58 -15.31 15.64
C ASN A 332 -5.81 -16.14 16.03
N ILE A 333 -6.81 -15.47 16.59
CA ILE A 333 -8.13 -16.05 16.88
C ILE A 333 -9.20 -15.28 16.10
N GLY A 334 -10.17 -15.99 15.54
CA GLY A 334 -11.25 -15.39 14.74
C GLY A 334 -11.77 -16.34 13.67
N SER A 335 -12.21 -15.78 12.54
CA SER A 335 -12.68 -16.50 11.35
C SER A 335 -11.77 -16.26 10.13
N GLU A 336 -12.20 -16.70 8.95
CA GLU A 336 -11.48 -16.39 7.71
C GLU A 336 -11.57 -14.90 7.36
N GLU A 337 -12.69 -14.26 7.71
CA GLU A 337 -13.04 -12.88 7.37
C GLU A 337 -12.42 -11.86 8.34
N LEU A 338 -12.30 -12.19 9.63
CA LEU A 338 -11.74 -11.31 10.64
C LEU A 338 -10.93 -12.07 11.67
N ARG A 339 -9.68 -11.64 11.89
CA ARG A 339 -8.73 -12.25 12.81
C ARG A 339 -8.18 -11.20 13.75
N ASN A 340 -8.10 -11.54 15.03
CA ASN A 340 -7.45 -10.74 16.05
C ASN A 340 -6.18 -11.44 16.51
N PHE A 341 -5.06 -10.72 16.48
CA PHE A 341 -3.86 -11.17 17.14
C PHE A 341 -4.06 -11.00 18.65
N VAL A 342 -3.99 -12.10 19.38
CA VAL A 342 -4.31 -12.14 20.82
C VAL A 342 -3.20 -12.81 21.60
N ALA A 343 -3.14 -12.47 22.88
CA ALA A 343 -2.35 -13.19 23.88
C ALA A 343 -3.27 -13.59 25.02
N HIS A 344 -3.36 -14.88 25.31
CA HIS A 344 -4.18 -15.42 26.39
C HIS A 344 -3.36 -16.35 27.28
N GLY A 345 -3.48 -16.18 28.58
CA GLY A 345 -2.79 -17.05 29.54
C GLY A 345 -2.67 -16.42 30.91
N ASP A 346 -2.08 -17.18 31.82
CA ASP A 346 -1.90 -16.79 33.22
C ASP A 346 -1.13 -15.48 33.37
N ALA A 347 -0.11 -15.25 32.55
CA ALA A 347 0.66 -14.01 32.57
C ALA A 347 -0.20 -12.79 32.22
N VAL A 348 -1.01 -12.88 31.16
CA VAL A 348 -1.90 -11.80 30.72
C VAL A 348 -2.95 -11.50 31.79
N ASN A 349 -3.58 -12.54 32.35
CA ASN A 349 -4.56 -12.38 33.42
C ASN A 349 -3.92 -11.76 34.68
N LEU A 350 -2.75 -12.26 35.10
CA LEU A 350 -2.05 -11.73 36.27
C LEU A 350 -1.69 -10.26 36.10
N ALA A 351 -1.20 -9.84 34.92
CA ALA A 351 -0.89 -8.44 34.66
C ALA A 351 -2.11 -7.51 34.89
N ALA A 352 -3.30 -7.90 34.43
CA ALA A 352 -4.54 -7.15 34.69
C ALA A 352 -4.88 -7.06 36.18
N ARG A 353 -4.67 -8.16 36.94
CA ARG A 353 -4.89 -8.19 38.39
C ARG A 353 -3.90 -7.31 39.15
N LEU A 354 -2.61 -7.34 38.77
CA LEU A 354 -1.58 -6.47 39.32
C LEU A 354 -1.89 -5.00 39.07
N GLN A 355 -2.36 -4.68 37.85
CA GLN A 355 -2.78 -3.33 37.49
C GLN A 355 -3.94 -2.86 38.37
N THR A 356 -4.93 -3.73 38.64
CA THR A 356 -6.07 -3.39 39.50
C THR A 356 -5.63 -3.11 40.95
N GLY A 357 -4.62 -3.83 41.44
CA GLY A 357 -4.04 -3.63 42.78
C GLY A 357 -3.05 -2.47 42.89
N ALA A 358 -2.66 -1.85 41.77
CA ALA A 358 -1.75 -0.71 41.74
C ALA A 358 -2.49 0.61 42.01
N LYS A 359 -1.83 1.54 42.70
CA LYS A 359 -2.33 2.92 42.88
C LYS A 359 -2.00 3.78 41.66
N ALA A 360 -2.67 4.93 41.49
CA ALA A 360 -2.29 5.95 40.50
C ALA A 360 -0.77 6.22 40.49
N GLY A 361 -0.19 6.22 39.30
CA GLY A 361 1.23 6.47 39.08
C GLY A 361 2.15 5.28 39.38
N GLN A 362 1.61 4.17 39.92
CA GLN A 362 2.43 3.00 40.26
C GLN A 362 2.56 2.01 39.10
N VAL A 363 3.68 1.30 39.12
CA VAL A 363 3.93 0.12 38.29
C VAL A 363 4.13 -1.06 39.23
N VAL A 364 3.28 -2.08 39.11
CA VAL A 364 3.36 -3.30 39.93
C VAL A 364 3.80 -4.46 39.05
N ILE A 365 4.80 -5.21 39.51
CA ILE A 365 5.39 -6.32 38.76
C ILE A 365 5.27 -7.64 39.52
N SER A 366 5.04 -8.73 38.79
CA SER A 366 5.03 -10.09 39.33
C SER A 366 6.43 -10.55 39.78
N ALA A 367 6.51 -11.54 40.66
CA ALA A 367 7.77 -12.16 41.06
C ALA A 367 8.60 -12.72 39.87
N PRO A 368 8.04 -13.43 38.87
CA PRO A 368 8.78 -13.83 37.67
C PRO A 368 9.35 -12.64 36.90
N THR A 369 8.58 -11.56 36.75
CA THR A 369 9.08 -10.32 36.11
C THR A 369 10.28 -9.78 36.88
N PHE A 370 10.18 -9.67 38.22
CA PHE A 370 11.26 -9.17 39.06
C PHE A 370 12.50 -10.05 38.97
N ALA A 371 12.36 -11.37 39.00
CA ALA A 371 13.47 -12.31 38.91
C ALA A 371 14.33 -12.09 37.64
N LEU A 372 13.69 -11.76 36.51
CA LEU A 372 14.35 -11.50 35.23
C LEU A 372 15.06 -10.14 35.14
N ILE A 373 14.75 -9.20 36.05
CA ILE A 373 15.31 -7.83 36.05
C ILE A 373 15.95 -7.43 37.37
N ARG A 374 16.14 -8.39 38.29
CA ARG A 374 16.59 -8.17 39.67
C ARG A 374 17.94 -7.46 39.79
N ASP A 375 18.76 -7.55 38.75
CA ASP A 375 20.11 -6.97 38.68
C ASP A 375 20.10 -5.47 38.36
N VAL A 376 18.97 -4.95 37.85
CA VAL A 376 18.82 -3.55 37.43
C VAL A 376 17.59 -2.86 38.00
N ALA A 377 16.63 -3.58 38.58
CA ALA A 377 15.40 -2.99 39.10
C ALA A 377 15.50 -2.62 40.58
N SER A 378 15.06 -1.41 40.92
CA SER A 378 14.76 -0.98 42.29
C SER A 378 13.28 -1.22 42.55
N VAL A 379 12.97 -1.98 43.60
CA VAL A 379 11.59 -2.37 43.91
C VAL A 379 11.28 -2.28 45.39
N ARG A 380 10.01 -2.05 45.70
CA ARG A 380 9.47 -2.16 47.06
C ARG A 380 8.47 -3.31 47.14
N PRO A 381 8.62 -4.26 48.09
CA PRO A 381 7.65 -5.34 48.26
C PRO A 381 6.24 -4.83 48.55
N LEU A 382 5.24 -5.37 47.85
CA LEU A 382 3.82 -5.18 48.16
C LEU A 382 3.26 -6.30 49.06
N GLY A 383 4.02 -7.38 49.21
CA GLY A 383 3.60 -8.58 49.92
C GLY A 383 2.90 -9.58 49.00
N ARG A 384 2.23 -10.54 49.64
CA ARG A 384 1.44 -11.59 48.99
C ARG A 384 -0.03 -11.23 49.03
N PHE A 385 -0.74 -11.44 47.93
CA PHE A 385 -2.19 -11.22 47.87
C PHE A 385 -2.87 -12.37 47.14
N ASN A 386 -4.09 -12.67 47.61
CA ASN A 386 -4.96 -13.64 46.97
C ASN A 386 -5.51 -13.06 45.68
N VAL A 387 -5.24 -13.76 44.59
CA VAL A 387 -5.69 -13.37 43.27
C VAL A 387 -6.85 -14.26 42.89
N LYS A 388 -8.06 -13.70 42.72
CA LYS A 388 -9.29 -14.44 42.42
C LYS A 388 -9.06 -15.45 41.29
N GLY A 389 -9.14 -16.76 41.55
CA GLY A 389 -8.91 -17.80 40.53
C GLY A 389 -7.47 -18.32 40.43
N LYS A 390 -6.57 -17.96 41.36
CA LYS A 390 -5.37 -18.73 41.69
C LYS A 390 -5.49 -19.29 43.10
N SER A 391 -5.02 -20.51 43.30
CA SER A 391 -4.99 -21.20 44.59
C SER A 391 -3.85 -20.73 45.49
N GLU A 392 -2.77 -20.21 44.91
CA GLU A 392 -1.60 -19.72 45.61
C GLU A 392 -1.56 -18.19 45.63
N GLU A 393 -1.14 -17.62 46.77
CA GLU A 393 -0.91 -16.19 46.87
C GLU A 393 0.22 -15.75 45.93
N VAL A 394 0.01 -14.63 45.24
CA VAL A 394 1.01 -14.10 44.33
C VAL A 394 1.80 -13.00 45.03
N GLU A 395 3.12 -13.11 45.00
CA GLU A 395 4.03 -12.07 45.44
C GLU A 395 4.21 -11.02 44.33
N ALA A 396 4.12 -9.73 44.70
CA ALA A 396 4.39 -8.63 43.79
C ALA A 396 5.17 -7.50 44.43
N PHE A 397 5.67 -6.64 43.55
CA PHE A 397 6.57 -5.56 43.89
C PHE A 397 6.14 -4.27 43.18
N VAL A 398 6.25 -3.13 43.85
CA VAL A 398 6.21 -1.83 43.16
C VAL A 398 7.57 -1.60 42.53
N LEU A 399 7.59 -1.36 41.22
CA LEU A 399 8.79 -0.96 40.51
C LEU A 399 9.00 0.55 40.68
N GLU A 400 10.12 0.93 41.29
CA GLU A 400 10.46 2.33 41.58
C GLU A 400 11.48 2.89 40.60
N GLY A 401 12.33 2.02 40.02
CA GLY A 401 13.32 2.46 39.04
C GLY A 401 14.02 1.31 38.34
N ILE A 402 14.69 1.65 37.23
CA ILE A 402 15.60 0.76 36.50
C ILE A 402 16.91 1.51 36.32
N ALA A 403 18.00 0.91 36.79
CA ALA A 403 19.35 1.42 36.59
C ALA A 403 19.70 1.38 35.09
N ASP A 404 20.21 2.49 34.57
CA ASP A 404 20.62 2.55 33.18
C ASP A 404 22.03 1.96 33.03
N ARG A 405 22.11 0.67 32.70
CA ARG A 405 23.37 -0.01 32.37
C ARG A 405 23.69 0.08 30.87
N SER A 406 23.44 1.22 30.25
CA SER A 406 23.81 1.50 28.85
C SER A 406 25.34 1.59 28.63
N GLY A 407 26.17 1.44 29.69
CA GLY A 407 27.64 1.48 29.62
C GLY A 407 28.40 0.17 29.90
N LEU A 408 27.74 -0.96 30.12
CA LEU A 408 28.42 -2.25 30.30
C LEU A 408 28.00 -3.21 29.18
N GLN A 409 28.71 -3.14 28.06
CA GLN A 409 28.71 -4.21 27.07
C GLN A 409 29.41 -5.44 27.66
N PRO A 410 28.95 -6.67 27.35
CA PRO A 410 29.68 -7.90 27.68
C PRO A 410 31.01 -7.99 26.95
#